data_AF-A0A416Z8Q5-F1
#
_entry.id   AF-A0A416Z8Q5-F1
#
_cell.length_a   1.000
_cell.length_b   1.000
_cell.length_c   1.000
_cell.angle_alpha   90.00
_cell.angle_beta   90.00
_cell.angle_gamma   90.00
#
_symmetry.space_group_name_H-M   'P 1'
#
loop_
_entity.id
_entity.type
_entity.pdbx_description
1 polymer ?
#
loop_
_entity_poly.entity_id
_entity_poly.type
_entity_poly.pdbx_seq_one_letter_code
_entity_poly.pdbx_strand_id
1 'polypeptide(L)'
;MATYPMHVAGLDRDFPICKVTDDLYIGAFIMFGDAELTVRCAEELLKLAEGIDYDYLFTAEAKSIPLIHEMARQSGAKKYFIARKGPKVYMPDPISVEDKSITTVAQQKLFLGSDDADLIRGKKILLVDDVISTGGSLKAMEALVEKAGGTVTGRMAVLAEGGAADRKDILFLEKLPVFNADGSVK
;
A
#
# COMPACT_ATOMS: atom_id res chain seq x y z
N MET A 1 20.59 -14.78 -6.63
CA MET A 1 19.98 -13.86 -5.65
C MET A 1 19.40 -14.73 -4.56
N ALA A 2 19.63 -14.41 -3.28
CA ALA A 2 18.98 -15.16 -2.20
C ALA A 2 17.47 -14.89 -2.25
N THR A 3 16.67 -15.89 -1.88
CA THR A 3 15.21 -15.77 -1.81
C THR A 3 14.73 -16.18 -0.43
N TYR A 4 13.54 -15.70 -0.06
CA TYR A 4 12.84 -16.08 1.15
C TYR A 4 11.47 -16.65 0.81
N PRO A 5 11.17 -17.92 1.19
CA PRO A 5 9.87 -18.52 0.93
C PRO A 5 8.81 -17.88 1.81
N MET A 6 7.67 -17.54 1.22
CA MET A 6 6.52 -16.94 1.87
C MET A 6 5.23 -17.60 1.42
N HIS A 7 4.33 -17.82 2.37
CA HIS A 7 2.97 -18.25 2.10
C HIS A 7 2.03 -17.05 2.27
N VAL A 8 1.36 -16.61 1.20
CA VAL A 8 0.52 -15.41 1.19
C VAL A 8 -0.79 -15.70 0.49
N ALA A 9 -1.92 -15.45 1.15
CA ALA A 9 -3.27 -15.66 0.59
C ALA A 9 -3.53 -17.06 0.02
N GLY A 10 -2.90 -18.09 0.61
CA GLY A 10 -3.00 -19.49 0.19
C GLY A 10 -2.00 -19.90 -0.90
N LEU A 11 -1.03 -19.05 -1.26
CA LEU A 11 -0.06 -19.29 -2.32
C LEU A 11 1.37 -19.20 -1.81
N ASP A 12 2.23 -20.10 -2.28
CA ASP A 12 3.66 -20.05 -2.01
C ASP A 12 4.39 -19.20 -3.05
N ARG A 13 5.28 -18.32 -2.60
CA ARG A 13 6.13 -17.46 -3.43
C ARG A 13 7.52 -17.30 -2.81
N ASP A 14 8.53 -17.19 -3.65
CA ASP A 14 9.91 -16.89 -3.24
C ASP A 14 10.20 -15.41 -3.46
N PHE A 15 10.44 -14.66 -2.38
CA PHE A 15 10.74 -13.23 -2.46
C PHE A 15 12.24 -13.01 -2.61
N PRO A 16 12.70 -12.31 -3.67
CA PRO A 16 14.10 -11.92 -3.77
C PRO A 16 14.52 -11.06 -2.59
N ILE A 17 15.63 -11.40 -1.94
CA ILE A 17 16.20 -10.57 -0.87
C ILE A 17 17.03 -9.45 -1.51
N CYS A 18 16.60 -8.21 -1.25
CA CYS A 18 17.16 -7.00 -1.83
C CYS A 18 17.84 -6.14 -0.76
N LYS A 19 19.02 -5.62 -1.09
CA LYS A 19 19.74 -4.67 -0.23
C LYS A 19 19.04 -3.32 -0.25
N VAL A 20 18.75 -2.76 0.93
CA VAL A 20 18.26 -1.38 1.11
C VAL A 20 19.40 -0.50 1.62
N THR A 21 20.06 -0.93 2.68
CA THR A 21 21.29 -0.32 3.24
C THR A 21 22.31 -1.41 3.53
N ASP A 22 23.49 -1.05 4.06
CA ASP A 22 24.50 -2.04 4.46
C ASP A 22 23.99 -3.03 5.52
N ASP A 23 23.15 -2.56 6.46
CA ASP A 23 22.62 -3.36 7.57
C ASP A 23 21.13 -3.73 7.45
N LEU A 24 20.50 -3.51 6.28
CA LEU A 24 19.08 -3.75 6.07
C LEU A 24 18.81 -4.33 4.68
N TYR A 25 18.23 -5.52 4.69
CA TYR A 25 17.76 -6.23 3.50
C TYR A 25 16.27 -6.53 3.66
N ILE A 26 15.54 -6.55 2.55
CA ILE A 26 14.08 -6.78 2.52
C ILE A 26 13.70 -7.85 1.51
N GLY A 27 12.59 -8.54 1.75
CA GLY A 27 11.97 -9.42 0.76
C GLY A 27 11.17 -8.60 -0.25
N ALA A 28 11.55 -8.65 -1.53
CA ALA A 28 10.86 -7.91 -2.58
C ALA A 28 9.52 -8.56 -2.93
N PHE A 29 8.45 -8.11 -2.28
CA PHE A 29 7.08 -8.43 -2.66
C PHE A 29 6.67 -7.61 -3.90
N ILE A 30 6.42 -8.28 -5.01
CA ILE A 30 6.07 -7.65 -6.29
C ILE A 30 4.83 -8.35 -6.85
N MET A 31 3.73 -7.61 -6.99
CA MET A 31 2.48 -8.12 -7.55
C MET A 31 2.39 -7.97 -9.08
N PHE A 32 3.28 -7.17 -9.68
CA PHE A 32 3.28 -6.94 -11.12
C PHE A 32 3.52 -8.23 -11.90
N GLY A 33 2.56 -8.60 -12.73
CA GLY A 33 2.61 -9.82 -13.54
C GLY A 33 2.09 -11.07 -12.81
N ASP A 34 1.80 -11.00 -11.51
CA ASP A 34 1.23 -12.11 -10.74
C ASP A 34 -0.27 -11.88 -10.49
N ALA A 35 -1.07 -12.19 -11.52
CA ALA A 35 -2.51 -12.01 -11.48
C ALA A 35 -3.17 -12.93 -10.43
N GLU A 36 -2.68 -14.15 -10.27
CA GLU A 36 -3.20 -15.12 -9.31
C GLU A 36 -3.04 -14.61 -7.87
N LEU A 37 -1.83 -14.19 -7.52
CA LEU A 37 -1.55 -13.60 -6.21
C LEU A 37 -2.35 -12.32 -5.98
N THR A 38 -2.53 -11.49 -7.02
CA THR A 38 -3.32 -10.25 -6.92
C THR A 38 -4.78 -10.54 -6.60
N VAL A 39 -5.40 -11.49 -7.30
CA VAL A 39 -6.80 -11.91 -7.06
C VAL A 39 -6.97 -12.45 -5.64
N ARG A 40 -6.07 -13.34 -5.21
CA ARG A 40 -6.14 -13.97 -3.88
C ARG A 40 -5.91 -12.96 -2.76
N CYS A 41 -4.92 -12.08 -2.89
CA CYS A 41 -4.66 -11.03 -1.90
C CYS A 41 -5.85 -10.05 -1.79
N ALA A 42 -6.46 -9.65 -2.91
CA ALA A 42 -7.63 -8.79 -2.89
C ALA A 42 -8.82 -9.45 -2.19
N GLU A 43 -9.07 -10.74 -2.45
CA GLU A 43 -10.13 -11.52 -1.81
C GLU A 43 -9.95 -11.57 -0.29
N GLU A 44 -8.76 -11.92 0.19
CA GLU A 44 -8.47 -12.02 1.63
C GLU A 44 -8.48 -10.65 2.32
N LEU A 45 -7.99 -9.59 1.67
CA LEU A 45 -8.08 -8.23 2.23
C LEU A 45 -9.51 -7.72 2.31
N LEU A 46 -10.38 -8.06 1.35
CA LEU A 46 -11.79 -7.69 1.42
C LEU A 46 -12.51 -8.40 2.58
N LYS A 47 -12.13 -9.65 2.92
CA LYS A 47 -12.62 -10.33 4.13
C LYS A 47 -12.19 -9.57 5.39
N LEU A 48 -10.95 -9.08 5.46
CA LEU A 48 -10.49 -8.23 6.57
C LEU A 48 -11.17 -6.85 6.60
N ALA A 49 -11.64 -6.37 5.46
CA ALA A 49 -12.39 -5.11 5.36
C ALA A 49 -13.83 -5.24 5.86
N GLU A 50 -14.34 -6.47 6.08
CA GLU A 50 -15.68 -6.70 6.63
C GLU A 50 -15.82 -6.00 7.99
N GLY A 51 -16.77 -5.07 8.09
CA GLY A 51 -17.02 -4.28 9.29
C GLY A 51 -16.33 -2.92 9.33
N ILE A 52 -15.48 -2.59 8.34
CA ILE A 52 -15.01 -1.22 8.12
C ILE A 52 -16.02 -0.48 7.25
N ASP A 53 -16.52 0.65 7.76
CA ASP A 53 -17.42 1.53 7.00
C ASP A 53 -16.60 2.55 6.19
N TYR A 54 -16.55 2.38 4.86
CA TYR A 54 -15.83 3.27 3.94
C TYR A 54 -16.62 3.51 2.65
N ASP A 55 -16.47 4.70 2.06
CA ASP A 55 -17.05 5.08 0.78
C ASP A 55 -16.13 4.72 -0.40
N TYR A 56 -14.81 4.90 -0.23
CA TYR A 56 -13.83 4.73 -1.29
C TYR A 56 -12.53 4.06 -0.83
N LEU A 57 -11.93 3.32 -1.74
CA LEU A 57 -10.57 2.78 -1.61
C LEU A 57 -9.56 3.81 -2.11
N PHE A 58 -8.39 3.87 -1.46
CA PHE A 58 -7.31 4.78 -1.84
C PHE A 58 -5.95 4.10 -1.67
N THR A 59 -5.07 4.25 -2.66
CA THR A 59 -3.68 3.77 -2.57
C THR A 59 -2.67 4.81 -3.08
N ALA A 60 -1.38 4.54 -2.88
CA ALA A 60 -0.28 5.34 -3.42
C ALA A 60 0.62 4.52 -4.33
N GLU A 61 0.98 5.15 -5.44
CA GLU A 61 1.93 4.70 -6.45
C GLU A 61 1.67 3.32 -7.09
N ALA A 62 2.62 2.85 -7.91
CA ALA A 62 2.34 1.85 -8.94
C ALA A 62 2.09 0.44 -8.40
N LYS A 63 2.83 -0.02 -7.38
CA LYS A 63 2.89 -1.44 -6.99
C LYS A 63 1.56 -1.99 -6.50
N SER A 64 0.77 -1.16 -5.84
CA SER A 64 -0.54 -1.45 -5.28
C SER A 64 -1.71 -1.17 -6.24
N ILE A 65 -1.46 -0.60 -7.44
CA ILE A 65 -2.52 -0.34 -8.44
C ILE A 65 -3.26 -1.61 -8.86
N PRO A 66 -2.60 -2.74 -9.19
CA PRO A 66 -3.30 -3.98 -9.52
C PRO A 66 -4.18 -4.47 -8.36
N LEU A 67 -3.66 -4.36 -7.13
CA LEU A 67 -4.36 -4.79 -5.92
C LEU A 67 -5.63 -3.97 -5.68
N ILE A 68 -5.54 -2.63 -5.63
CA ILE A 68 -6.72 -1.79 -5.38
C ILE A 68 -7.76 -1.92 -6.50
N HIS A 69 -7.31 -2.07 -7.75
CA HIS A 69 -8.20 -2.29 -8.88
C HIS A 69 -8.96 -3.61 -8.71
N GLU A 70 -8.26 -4.67 -8.35
CA GLU A 70 -8.85 -5.99 -8.14
C GLU A 70 -9.79 -6.03 -6.93
N MET A 71 -9.44 -5.35 -5.83
CA MET A 71 -10.34 -5.16 -4.69
C MET A 71 -11.61 -4.41 -5.11
N ALA A 72 -11.49 -3.34 -5.88
CA ALA A 72 -12.66 -2.60 -6.38
C ALA A 72 -13.55 -3.47 -7.28
N ARG A 73 -12.94 -4.29 -8.15
CA ARG A 73 -13.64 -5.21 -9.04
C ARG A 73 -14.43 -6.26 -8.25
N GLN A 74 -13.81 -6.87 -7.23
CA GLN A 74 -14.44 -7.91 -6.40
C GLN A 74 -15.51 -7.34 -5.45
N SER A 75 -15.29 -6.15 -4.88
CA SER A 75 -16.24 -5.51 -3.95
C SER A 75 -17.40 -4.79 -4.66
N GLY A 76 -17.35 -4.66 -5.99
CA GLY A 76 -18.31 -3.86 -6.76
C GLY A 76 -18.13 -2.35 -6.62
N ALA A 77 -17.03 -1.88 -6.05
CA ALA A 77 -16.75 -0.46 -5.94
C ALA A 77 -16.53 0.14 -7.34
N LYS A 78 -17.32 1.16 -7.67
CA LYS A 78 -17.26 1.82 -8.99
C LYS A 78 -16.13 2.84 -9.12
N LYS A 79 -15.55 3.26 -7.99
CA LYS A 79 -14.50 4.27 -7.94
C LYS A 79 -13.52 4.00 -6.80
N TYR A 80 -12.25 4.26 -7.09
CA TYR A 80 -11.13 4.22 -6.17
C TYR A 80 -10.11 5.28 -6.62
N PHE A 81 -9.17 5.62 -5.74
CA PHE A 81 -8.23 6.71 -5.98
C PHE A 81 -6.78 6.27 -5.86
N ILE A 82 -5.91 6.91 -6.65
CA ILE A 82 -4.47 6.62 -6.66
C ILE A 82 -3.70 7.93 -6.52
N ALA A 83 -2.98 8.09 -5.41
CA ALA A 83 -1.98 9.14 -5.28
C ALA A 83 -0.78 8.88 -6.21
N ARG A 84 -0.27 9.92 -6.86
CA ARG A 84 0.85 9.83 -7.82
C ARG A 84 2.11 10.47 -7.26
N LYS A 85 3.29 9.95 -7.61
CA LYS A 85 4.60 10.51 -7.23
C LYS A 85 4.96 11.85 -7.89
N GLY A 86 4.14 12.31 -8.83
CA GLY A 86 4.33 13.55 -9.56
C GLY A 86 3.02 13.98 -10.22
N PRO A 87 2.82 15.29 -10.45
CA PRO A 87 1.64 15.79 -11.11
C PRO A 87 1.53 15.21 -12.52
N LYS A 88 0.31 15.05 -13.00
CA LYS A 88 0.01 14.55 -14.34
C LYS A 88 -0.81 15.59 -15.10
N VAL A 89 -0.68 15.59 -16.42
CA VAL A 89 -1.37 16.56 -17.30
C VAL A 89 -2.90 16.53 -17.17
N TYR A 90 -3.46 15.40 -16.71
CA TYR A 90 -4.89 15.21 -16.46
C TYR A 90 -5.31 15.51 -15.01
N MET A 91 -4.41 16.03 -14.17
CA MET A 91 -4.72 16.41 -12.79
C MET A 91 -4.90 17.93 -12.72
N PRO A 92 -6.14 18.44 -12.72
CA PRO A 92 -6.36 19.86 -12.49
C PRO A 92 -5.92 20.23 -11.06
N ASP A 93 -5.23 21.37 -10.93
CA ASP A 93 -4.82 22.02 -9.67
C ASP A 93 -4.48 21.05 -8.51
N PRO A 94 -3.47 20.18 -8.67
CA PRO A 94 -3.28 19.06 -7.76
C PRO A 94 -2.82 19.51 -6.36
N ILE A 95 -3.44 18.94 -5.33
CA ILE A 95 -2.91 19.02 -3.98
C ILE A 95 -1.73 18.05 -3.82
N SER A 96 -0.81 18.37 -2.91
CA SER A 96 0.32 17.50 -2.61
C SER A 96 0.73 17.51 -1.15
N VAL A 97 1.41 16.43 -0.75
CA VAL A 97 2.04 16.23 0.56
C VAL A 97 3.41 15.59 0.38
N GLU A 98 4.31 15.79 1.34
CA GLU A 98 5.62 15.15 1.36
C GLU A 98 5.50 13.67 1.74
N ASP A 99 6.24 12.81 1.04
CA ASP A 99 6.34 11.38 1.30
C ASP A 99 7.78 11.00 1.67
N LYS A 100 7.94 10.44 2.86
CA LYS A 100 9.21 9.97 3.41
C LYS A 100 9.20 8.45 3.49
N SER A 101 9.33 7.80 2.34
CA SER A 101 9.46 6.34 2.26
C SER A 101 10.92 5.89 2.48
N ILE A 102 11.11 4.70 3.06
CA ILE A 102 12.44 4.13 3.30
C ILE A 102 13.07 3.53 2.03
N THR A 103 12.25 3.20 1.03
CA THR A 103 12.70 2.51 -0.19
C THR A 103 13.16 3.47 -1.29
N THR A 104 13.17 4.78 -1.05
CA THR A 104 13.50 5.79 -2.05
C THR A 104 14.61 6.74 -1.58
N VAL A 105 15.58 7.00 -2.47
CA VAL A 105 16.80 7.75 -2.18
C VAL A 105 16.57 9.26 -2.09
N ALA A 106 15.47 9.77 -2.66
CA ALA A 106 15.14 11.20 -2.70
C ALA A 106 13.77 11.46 -2.06
N GLN A 107 13.61 12.63 -1.43
CA GLN A 107 12.33 13.10 -0.90
C GLN A 107 11.28 13.10 -2.02
N GLN A 108 10.16 12.41 -1.78
CA GLN A 108 9.08 12.27 -2.75
C GLN A 108 7.86 13.08 -2.30
N LYS A 109 6.94 13.29 -3.24
CA LYS A 109 5.65 13.90 -2.96
C LYS A 109 4.56 13.00 -3.50
N LEU A 110 3.43 12.97 -2.82
CA LEU A 110 2.20 12.41 -3.34
C LEU A 110 1.28 13.54 -3.82
N PHE A 111 0.67 13.32 -4.97
CA PHE A 111 -0.22 14.27 -5.65
C PHE A 111 -1.59 13.63 -5.89
N LEU A 112 -2.64 14.45 -5.75
CA LEU A 112 -4.03 14.12 -6.06
C LEU A 112 -4.65 15.30 -6.83
N GLY A 113 -5.37 15.03 -7.93
CA GLY A 113 -6.11 16.07 -8.66
C GLY A 113 -7.23 16.68 -7.81
N SER A 114 -7.57 17.94 -8.06
CA SER A 114 -8.63 18.63 -7.32
C SER A 114 -10.00 17.99 -7.53
N ASP A 115 -10.25 17.44 -8.72
CA ASP A 115 -11.45 16.68 -9.09
C ASP A 115 -11.64 15.41 -8.25
N ASP A 116 -10.57 14.65 -8.03
CA ASP A 116 -10.58 13.50 -7.13
C ASP A 116 -10.68 13.93 -5.66
N ALA A 117 -10.01 15.02 -5.28
CA ALA A 117 -10.10 15.58 -3.93
C ALA A 117 -11.53 16.01 -3.57
N ASP A 118 -12.26 16.60 -4.52
CA ASP A 118 -13.65 17.01 -4.32
C ASP A 118 -14.59 15.82 -4.09
N LEU A 119 -14.30 14.66 -4.69
CA LEU A 119 -15.05 13.44 -4.44
C LEU A 119 -14.73 12.82 -3.09
N ILE A 120 -13.50 12.97 -2.60
CA ILE A 120 -13.06 12.50 -1.28
C ILE A 120 -13.63 13.37 -0.14
N ARG A 121 -13.98 14.62 -0.42
CA ARG A 121 -14.46 15.57 0.60
C ARG A 121 -15.67 15.01 1.36
N GLY A 122 -15.54 14.91 2.68
CA GLY A 122 -16.57 14.39 3.58
C GLY A 122 -16.77 12.87 3.51
N LYS A 123 -15.87 12.13 2.85
CA LYS A 123 -15.97 10.68 2.65
C LYS A 123 -15.05 9.89 3.56
N LYS A 124 -15.46 8.67 3.86
CA LYS A 124 -14.70 7.66 4.59
C LYS A 124 -13.81 6.90 3.62
N ILE A 125 -12.51 6.87 3.89
CA ILE A 125 -11.51 6.31 2.99
C ILE A 125 -10.83 5.11 3.65
N LEU A 126 -10.76 4.01 2.91
CA LEU A 126 -9.96 2.83 3.26
C LEU A 126 -8.64 2.90 2.50
N LEU A 127 -7.53 3.00 3.24
CA LEU A 127 -6.18 2.97 2.66
C LEU A 127 -5.75 1.53 2.41
N VAL A 128 -5.25 1.26 1.21
CA VAL A 128 -4.76 -0.05 0.78
C VAL A 128 -3.34 0.10 0.24
N ASP A 129 -2.43 -0.81 0.60
CA ASP A 129 -1.07 -0.88 0.05
C ASP A 129 -0.63 -2.33 -0.17
N ASP A 130 0.50 -2.54 -0.84
CA ASP A 130 1.09 -3.87 -0.97
C ASP A 130 1.86 -4.27 0.30
N VAL A 131 2.76 -3.39 0.77
CA VAL A 131 3.59 -3.60 1.96
C VAL A 131 3.64 -2.34 2.81
N ILE A 132 3.30 -2.45 4.09
CA ILE A 132 3.55 -1.38 5.07
C ILE A 132 4.80 -1.73 5.87
N SER A 133 5.86 -0.92 5.71
CA SER A 133 7.12 -1.00 6.48
C SER A 133 7.13 0.09 7.57
N THR A 134 8.03 1.09 7.51
CA THR A 134 8.04 2.22 8.46
C THR A 134 6.74 3.05 8.50
N GLY A 135 5.87 2.91 7.49
CA GLY A 135 4.59 3.61 7.40
C GLY A 135 4.69 5.04 6.87
N GLY A 136 5.83 5.45 6.30
CA GLY A 136 6.00 6.78 5.70
C GLY A 136 4.98 7.10 4.60
N SER A 137 4.85 6.21 3.62
CA SER A 137 3.88 6.36 2.52
C SER A 137 2.43 6.29 3.02
N LEU A 138 2.16 5.47 4.03
CA LEU A 138 0.85 5.43 4.68
C LEU A 138 0.48 6.77 5.30
N LYS A 139 1.41 7.39 6.07
CA LYS A 139 1.21 8.72 6.65
C LYS A 139 1.01 9.81 5.59
N ALA A 140 1.71 9.70 4.46
CA ALA A 140 1.52 10.61 3.35
C ALA A 140 0.12 10.45 2.72
N MET A 141 -0.36 9.22 2.51
CA MET A 141 -1.73 8.99 2.06
C MET A 141 -2.77 9.55 3.02
N GLU A 142 -2.61 9.34 4.33
CA GLU A 142 -3.49 9.91 5.36
C GLU A 142 -3.54 11.43 5.29
N ALA A 143 -2.37 12.08 5.23
CA ALA A 143 -2.27 13.54 5.13
C ALA A 143 -2.93 14.08 3.84
N LEU A 144 -2.85 13.32 2.75
CA LEU A 144 -3.47 13.70 1.48
C LEU A 144 -4.99 13.56 1.52
N VAL A 145 -5.51 12.51 2.17
CA VAL A 145 -6.95 12.33 2.43
C VAL A 145 -7.48 13.44 3.33
N GLU A 146 -6.78 13.75 4.43
CA GLU A 146 -7.15 14.83 5.34
C GLU A 146 -7.16 16.18 4.62
N LYS A 147 -6.14 16.45 3.79
CA LYS A 147 -6.06 17.67 2.96
C LYS A 147 -7.18 17.76 1.91
N ALA A 148 -7.67 16.64 1.40
CA ALA A 148 -8.85 16.57 0.55
C ALA A 148 -10.18 16.68 1.34
N GLY A 149 -10.13 16.73 2.67
CA GLY A 149 -11.31 16.80 3.54
C GLY A 149 -12.01 15.46 3.74
N GLY A 150 -11.34 14.34 3.48
CA GLY A 150 -11.83 12.99 3.78
C GLY A 150 -11.42 12.51 5.18
N THR A 151 -11.89 11.33 5.58
CA THR A 151 -11.57 10.69 6.86
C THR A 151 -11.08 9.27 6.63
N VAL A 152 -9.87 8.95 7.11
CA VAL A 152 -9.34 7.58 7.04
C VAL A 152 -10.02 6.71 8.10
N THR A 153 -10.68 5.64 7.66
CA THR A 153 -11.45 4.72 8.52
C THR A 153 -10.83 3.34 8.64
N GLY A 154 -9.90 3.01 7.74
CA GLY A 154 -9.12 1.78 7.81
C GLY A 154 -7.80 1.91 7.05
N ARG A 155 -6.85 1.05 7.42
CA ARG A 155 -5.52 0.95 6.81
C ARG A 155 -5.21 -0.53 6.66
N MET A 156 -4.88 -0.96 5.46
CA MET A 156 -4.52 -2.34 5.23
C MET A 156 -3.44 -2.52 4.18
N ALA A 157 -2.72 -3.61 4.29
CA ALA A 157 -1.79 -4.04 3.27
C ALA A 157 -1.72 -5.57 3.18
N VAL A 158 -1.18 -6.10 2.09
CA VAL A 158 -0.94 -7.54 2.01
C VAL A 158 0.05 -7.95 3.11
N LEU A 159 1.16 -7.22 3.22
CA LEU A 159 2.22 -7.53 4.17
C LEU A 159 2.50 -6.36 5.13
N ALA A 160 2.77 -6.70 6.38
CA ALA A 160 3.39 -5.78 7.34
C ALA A 160 4.87 -6.18 7.54
N GLU A 161 5.79 -5.27 7.20
CA GLU A 161 7.23 -5.52 7.20
C GLU A 161 7.90 -5.04 8.48
N GLY A 162 8.69 -5.92 9.11
CA GLY A 162 9.45 -5.63 10.32
C GLY A 162 8.54 -5.09 11.44
N GLY A 163 8.92 -3.96 12.03
CA GLY A 163 8.19 -3.36 13.16
C GLY A 163 6.75 -2.91 12.83
N ALA A 164 6.34 -2.82 11.56
CA ALA A 164 4.93 -2.60 11.24
C ALA A 164 4.03 -3.74 11.68
N ALA A 165 4.55 -4.98 11.75
CA ALA A 165 3.79 -6.14 12.17
C ALA A 165 3.31 -6.09 13.63
N ASP A 166 3.86 -5.16 14.43
CA ASP A 166 3.47 -4.93 15.82
C ASP A 166 2.47 -3.77 15.99
N ARG A 167 2.17 -3.06 14.89
CA ARG A 167 1.18 -1.97 14.89
C ARG A 167 -0.24 -2.51 15.03
N LYS A 168 -1.07 -1.78 15.78
CA LYS A 168 -2.49 -2.12 16.00
C LYS A 168 -3.46 -1.31 15.15
N ASP A 169 -2.96 -0.32 14.42
CA ASP A 169 -3.76 0.60 13.61
C ASP A 169 -3.85 0.19 12.13
N ILE A 170 -3.23 -0.95 11.76
CA ILE A 170 -3.24 -1.52 10.41
C ILE A 170 -3.74 -2.97 10.45
N LEU A 171 -4.40 -3.39 9.37
CA LEU A 171 -4.75 -4.77 9.10
C LEU A 171 -3.84 -5.33 8.01
N PHE A 172 -3.46 -6.59 8.10
CA PHE A 172 -2.61 -7.21 7.07
C PHE A 172 -2.81 -8.72 7.04
N LEU A 173 -2.43 -9.35 5.92
CA LEU A 173 -2.53 -10.80 5.77
C LEU A 173 -1.37 -11.50 6.48
N GLU A 174 -0.14 -11.08 6.19
CA GLU A 174 1.05 -11.78 6.68
C GLU A 174 2.16 -10.83 7.14
N LYS A 175 3.02 -11.35 8.03
CA LYS A 175 4.22 -10.65 8.50
C LYS A 175 5.39 -10.92 7.57
N LEU A 176 6.06 -9.87 7.11
CA LEU A 176 7.29 -9.95 6.34
C LEU A 176 8.49 -9.57 7.24
N PRO A 177 9.42 -10.47 7.54
CA PRO A 177 10.62 -10.08 8.27
C PRO A 177 11.53 -9.17 7.43
N VAL A 178 12.43 -8.47 8.12
CA VAL A 178 13.60 -7.85 7.49
C VAL A 178 14.81 -8.76 7.71
N PHE A 179 15.86 -8.57 6.91
CA PHE A 179 16.97 -9.50 6.82
C PHE A 179 18.32 -8.83 7.05
N ASN A 180 19.28 -9.62 7.54
CA ASN A 180 20.69 -9.29 7.55
C ASN A 180 21.31 -9.53 6.16
N ALA A 181 22.55 -9.07 5.96
CA ALA A 181 23.26 -9.22 4.69
C ALA A 181 23.51 -10.67 4.26
N ASP A 182 23.55 -11.61 5.21
CA ASP A 182 23.69 -13.04 4.97
C ASP A 182 22.35 -13.74 4.66
N GLY A 183 21.23 -13.00 4.65
CA GLY A 183 19.89 -13.51 4.40
C GLY A 183 19.19 -14.09 5.64
N SER A 184 19.82 -14.06 6.82
CA SER A 184 19.16 -14.43 8.07
C SER A 184 18.09 -13.39 8.46
N VAL A 185 17.00 -13.86 9.07
CA VAL A 185 15.95 -13.00 9.63
C VAL A 185 16.53 -12.17 10.77
N LYS A 186 16.17 -10.90 10.81
CA LYS A 186 16.58 -9.93 11.84
C LYS A 186 15.54 -9.75 12.92
#